data_AF-A0A661FSA9-F1
#
_entry.id   AF-A0A661FSA9-F1
#
_cell.length_a   1.000
_cell.length_b   1.000
_cell.length_c   1.000
_cell.angle_alpha   90.00
_cell.angle_beta   90.00
_cell.angle_gamma   90.00
#
_symmetry.space_group_name_H-M   'P 1'
#
loop_
_entity.id
_entity.type
_entity.pdbx_description
1 polymer ?
#
loop_
_entity_poly.entity_id
_entity_poly.type
_entity_poly.pdbx_seq_one_letter_code
_entity_poly.pdbx_strand_id
1 'polypeptide(L)' 'MAQFNLPPNSRVQKGKTFEAPAGASNVRRFEIYRYDPDSGENPRIDKYDIDVADCGP' A
#
# COMPACT_ATOMS: atom_id res chain seq x y z
N MET A 1 -22.77 -23.78 5.58
CA MET A 1 -21.98 -23.08 4.56
C MET A 1 -20.57 -22.93 5.10
N ALA A 2 -19.54 -23.37 4.37
CA ALA A 2 -18.15 -23.17 4.79
C ALA A 2 -17.70 -21.76 4.37
N GLN A 3 -17.14 -20.99 5.30
CA GLN A 3 -16.54 -19.69 4.99
C GLN A 3 -15.14 -19.93 4.39
N PHE A 4 -14.98 -19.66 3.11
CA PHE A 4 -13.66 -19.63 2.47
C PHE A 4 -12.94 -18.34 2.83
N ASN A 5 -12.36 -18.31 4.02
CA ASN A 5 -11.51 -17.20 4.45
C ASN A 5 -10.07 -17.48 4.04
N LEU A 6 -9.35 -16.42 3.68
CA LEU A 6 -7.90 -16.52 3.52
C LEU A 6 -7.26 -17.01 4.83
N PRO A 7 -6.21 -17.87 4.73
CA PRO A 7 -5.38 -18.25 5.86
C PRO A 7 -4.92 -17.02 6.65
N PRO A 8 -4.76 -17.11 7.97
CA PRO A 8 -4.40 -15.96 8.81
C PRO A 8 -3.18 -15.18 8.31
N ASN A 9 -2.17 -15.86 7.77
CA ASN A 9 -0.92 -15.31 7.23
C ASN A 9 -1.03 -14.74 5.81
N SER A 10 -2.12 -14.98 5.09
CA SER A 10 -2.36 -14.47 3.73
C SER A 10 -3.35 -13.33 3.69
N ARG A 11 -3.83 -12.85 4.84
CA ARG A 11 -4.76 -11.72 4.92
C ARG A 11 -4.00 -10.41 4.77
N VAL A 12 -4.40 -9.61 3.80
CA VAL A 12 -3.79 -8.31 3.53
C VAL A 12 -4.08 -7.35 4.69
N GLN A 13 -3.04 -6.74 5.22
CA GLN A 13 -3.11 -5.77 6.31
C GLN A 13 -2.93 -4.34 5.80
N LYS A 14 -3.28 -3.37 6.65
CA LYS A 14 -2.98 -1.96 6.39
C LYS A 14 -1.48 -1.74 6.56
N GLY A 15 -0.85 -1.18 5.53
CA GLY A 15 0.54 -0.82 5.55
C GLY A 15 0.78 0.63 5.98
N LYS A 16 1.94 1.16 5.61
CA LYS A 16 2.36 2.53 5.89
C LYS A 16 1.70 3.51 4.92
N THR A 17 1.43 4.72 5.38
CA THR A 17 0.98 5.83 4.51
C THR A 17 2.08 6.87 4.45
N PHE A 18 2.43 7.27 3.23
CA PHE A 18 3.41 8.30 2.91
C PHE A 18 2.66 9.45 2.25
N GLU A 19 2.45 10.51 3.01
CA GLU A 19 1.71 11.69 2.56
C GLU A 19 2.55 12.50 1.55
N ALA A 20 1.87 13.18 0.64
CA ALA A 20 2.51 14.09 -0.30
C ALA A 20 3.12 15.29 0.44
N PRO A 21 4.20 15.90 -0.09
CA PRO A 21 4.76 17.12 0.48
C PRO A 21 3.73 18.25 0.48
N ALA A 22 3.85 19.16 1.46
CA ALA A 22 2.99 20.33 1.54
C ALA A 22 3.14 21.19 0.27
N GLY A 23 2.01 21.59 -0.32
CA GLY A 23 1.99 22.36 -1.57
C GLY A 23 1.89 21.51 -2.84
N ALA A 24 1.73 20.20 -2.72
CA ALA A 24 1.47 19.33 -3.86
C ALA A 24 0.21 19.77 -4.63
N SER A 25 0.34 19.91 -5.94
CA SER A 25 -0.69 20.49 -6.80
C SER A 25 -1.57 19.44 -7.48
N ASN A 26 -1.03 18.24 -7.72
CA ASN A 26 -1.74 17.14 -8.36
C ASN A 26 -1.41 15.82 -7.66
N VAL A 27 -2.00 15.61 -6.48
CA VAL A 27 -1.76 14.40 -5.69
C VAL A 27 -2.52 13.22 -6.26
N ARG A 28 -1.81 12.11 -6.50
CA ARG A 28 -2.41 10.79 -6.73
C ARG A 28 -1.95 9.82 -5.67
N ARG A 29 -2.90 9.06 -5.13
CA ARG A 29 -2.66 7.98 -4.20
C ARG A 29 -2.36 6.68 -4.95
N PHE A 30 -1.20 6.11 -4.67
CA PHE A 30 -0.78 4.80 -5.15
C PHE A 30 -0.88 3.80 -4.01
N GLU A 31 -1.71 2.77 -4.18
CA GLU A 31 -1.83 1.65 -3.25
C GLU A 31 -0.92 0.53 -3.73
N ILE A 32 0.17 0.28 -2.99
CA ILE A 32 1.20 -0.68 -3.36
C ILE A 32 1.08 -1.90 -2.45
N TYR A 33 0.77 -3.05 -3.06
CA TYR A 33 0.85 -4.34 -2.39
C TYR A 33 2.32 -4.67 -2.11
N ARG A 34 2.62 -4.96 -0.85
CA ARG A 34 3.96 -5.30 -0.37
C ARG A 34 3.89 -6.63 0.37
N TYR A 35 4.74 -7.55 -0.04
CA TYR A 35 4.93 -8.82 0.61
C TYR A 35 6.42 -9.14 0.63
N ASP A 36 6.92 -9.51 1.80
CA ASP A 36 8.28 -9.94 2.02
C ASP A 36 8.23 -11.40 2.50
N PRO A 37 8.61 -12.38 1.66
CA PRO A 37 8.51 -13.80 2.00
C PRO A 37 9.43 -14.23 3.13
N ASP A 38 10.51 -13.48 3.41
CA ASP A 38 11.50 -13.82 4.42
C ASP A 38 11.15 -13.24 5.80
N SER A 39 10.32 -12.19 5.83
CA SER A 39 9.91 -11.51 7.07
C SER A 39 8.98 -12.33 7.97
N GLY A 40 8.27 -13.32 7.41
CA GLY A 40 7.18 -14.02 8.09
C GLY A 40 5.94 -13.16 8.36
N GLU A 41 5.92 -11.91 7.88
CA GLU A 41 4.79 -11.00 8.03
C GLU A 41 3.69 -11.27 6.99
N ASN A 42 2.48 -10.84 7.32
CA ASN A 42 1.39 -10.80 6.37
C ASN A 42 1.67 -9.80 5.24
N PRO A 43 1.10 -10.01 4.05
CA PRO A 43 1.10 -8.99 3.03
C PRO A 43 0.37 -7.73 3.50
N ARG A 44 0.77 -6.57 3.00
CA ARG A 44 0.18 -5.28 3.35
C ARG A 44 0.00 -4.38 2.14
N ILE A 45 -0.86 -3.38 2.26
CA ILE A 45 -1.00 -2.30 1.28
C ILE A 45 -0.41 -1.02 1.88
N ASP A 46 0.72 -0.58 1.34
CA ASP A 46 1.31 0.72 1.63
C ASP A 46 0.67 1.77 0.70
N LYS A 47 0.41 2.98 1.19
CA LYS A 47 -0.18 4.09 0.43
C LYS A 47 0.85 5.18 0.22
N TYR A 48 0.98 5.65 -1.00
CA TYR A 48 1.90 6.72 -1.38
C TYR A 48 1.13 7.82 -2.08
N ASP A 49 1.08 8.98 -1.46
CA ASP A 49 0.49 10.17 -2.05
C ASP A 49 1.62 10.94 -2.74
N ILE A 50 1.58 10.94 -4.07
CA ILE A 50 2.64 11.49 -4.91
C ILE A 50 2.08 12.65 -5.72
N ASP A 51 2.79 13.78 -5.74
CA ASP A 51 2.50 14.86 -6.70
C ASP A 51 2.95 14.43 -8.09
N VAL A 52 2.00 14.13 -8.97
CA VAL A 52 2.33 13.72 -10.33
C VAL A 52 2.69 14.90 -11.23
N ALA A 53 2.49 16.15 -10.78
CA ALA A 53 3.03 17.31 -11.48
C ALA A 53 4.57 17.41 -11.34
N ASP A 54 5.12 16.82 -10.27
CA ASP A 54 6.56 16.76 -9.99
C ASP A 54 7.17 15.38 -10.35
N CYS A 55 6.40 14.51 -11.02
CA CYS A 55 6.90 13.25 -11.55
C CYS A 55 7.27 13.39 -13.03
N GLY A 56 8.42 12.84 -13.41
CA GLY A 56 8.90 12.86 -14.79
C GLY A 56 7.98 12.12 -15.78
N PRO A 57 8.16 12.36 -17.10
CA PRO A 57 7.40 11.68 -18.16
C PRO A 57 7.69 10.18 -18.25
#